data_AF-A0A2M7NW08-F1
#
_entry.id   AF-A0A2M7NW08-F1
#
_cell.length_a   1.000
_cell.length_b   1.000
_cell.length_c   1.000
_cell.angle_alpha   90.00
_cell.angle_beta   90.00
_cell.angle_gamma   90.00
#
_symmetry.space_group_name_H-M   'P 1'
#
loop_
_entity.id
_entity.type
_entity.pdbx_description
1 polymer ?
#
loop_
_entity_poly.entity_id
_entity_poly.type
_entity_poly.pdbx_seq_one_letter_code
_entity_poly.pdbx_strand_id
1 'polypeptide(L)'
;MKTEKDYEEFLRLLNKHKVKYCIVGAYAVGFYGYPRYSKDMDMLAEPTPENAKKILKALKNFGFGSFLKKLKESDFTAKNNI
;
A
#
# COMPACT_ATOMS: atom_id res chain seq x y z
N MET A 1 17.28 -9.30 3.09
CA MET A 1 16.63 -8.21 3.85
C MET A 1 15.66 -8.84 4.83
N LYS A 2 15.75 -8.54 6.13
CA LYS A 2 14.75 -8.99 7.10
C LYS A 2 13.54 -8.06 6.98
N THR A 3 12.34 -8.63 6.83
CA THR A 3 11.10 -7.90 6.62
C THR A 3 10.22 -7.99 7.87
N GLU A 4 9.49 -6.91 8.16
CA GLU A 4 8.51 -6.92 9.25
C GLU A 4 7.30 -7.77 8.85
N LYS A 5 6.78 -8.60 9.77
CA LYS A 5 5.66 -9.52 9.49
C LYS A 5 4.42 -8.78 8.98
N ASP A 6 4.19 -7.59 9.53
CA ASP A 6 3.06 -6.73 9.17
C ASP A 6 3.11 -6.31 7.69
N TYR A 7 4.32 -6.10 7.12
CA TYR A 7 4.47 -5.80 5.69
C TYR A 7 4.07 -6.99 4.83
N GLU A 8 4.51 -8.19 5.19
CA GLU A 8 4.17 -9.40 4.44
C GLU A 8 2.66 -9.67 4.47
N GLU A 9 2.03 -9.51 5.63
CA GLU A 9 0.59 -9.65 5.78
C GLU A 9 -0.17 -8.60 4.97
N PHE A 10 0.25 -7.33 5.02
CA PHE A 10 -0.40 -6.27 4.26
C PHE A 10 -0.29 -6.51 2.74
N LEU A 11 0.89 -6.86 2.24
CA LEU A 11 1.11 -7.20 0.83
C LEU A 11 0.27 -8.40 0.39
N ARG A 12 0.13 -9.44 1.24
CA ARG A 12 -0.76 -10.57 0.98
C ARG A 12 -2.21 -10.14 0.84
N LEU A 13 -2.69 -9.20 1.67
CA LEU A 13 -4.05 -8.68 1.57
C LEU A 13 -4.27 -7.83 0.32
N LEU A 14 -3.32 -6.97 -0.04
CA LEU A 14 -3.38 -6.21 -1.29
C LEU A 14 -3.47 -7.14 -2.50
N ASN A 15 -2.65 -8.20 -2.52
CA ASN A 15 -2.66 -9.22 -3.56
C ASN A 15 -3.98 -10.00 -3.59
N LYS A 16 -4.50 -10.41 -2.41
CA LYS A 16 -5.79 -11.10 -2.28
C LYS A 16 -6.94 -10.29 -2.86
N HIS A 17 -6.93 -8.97 -2.66
CA HIS A 17 -7.95 -8.04 -3.20
C HIS A 17 -7.66 -7.58 -4.63
N LYS A 18 -6.57 -8.05 -5.26
CA LYS A 18 -6.14 -7.67 -6.62
C LYS A 18 -5.99 -6.15 -6.76
N VAL A 19 -5.42 -5.51 -5.75
CA VAL A 19 -5.02 -4.10 -5.79
C VAL A 19 -3.89 -3.95 -6.80
N LYS A 20 -3.97 -2.94 -7.65
CA LYS A 20 -2.88 -2.53 -8.55
C LYS A 20 -2.01 -1.51 -7.83
N TYR A 21 -0.80 -1.92 -7.49
CA TYR A 21 0.18 -1.08 -6.80
C TYR A 21 1.60 -1.47 -7.21
N CYS A 22 2.56 -0.61 -6.91
CA CYS A 22 4.00 -0.85 -7.05
C CYS A 22 4.69 -0.39 -5.76
N ILE A 23 5.64 -1.19 -5.25
CA ILE A 23 6.51 -0.77 -4.16
C ILE A 23 7.54 0.20 -4.74
N VAL A 24 7.66 1.38 -4.13
CA VAL A 24 8.58 2.43 -4.57
C VAL A 24 9.49 2.87 -3.42
N GLY A 25 10.27 3.93 -3.63
CA GLY A 25 11.09 4.52 -2.57
C GLY A 25 12.27 3.66 -2.13
N ALA A 26 12.73 3.90 -0.90
CA ALA A 26 13.96 3.31 -0.37
C ALA A 26 13.89 1.77 -0.27
N TYR A 27 12.70 1.19 -0.11
CA TYR A 27 12.51 -0.25 -0.06
C TYR A 27 12.82 -0.91 -1.42
N ALA A 28 12.36 -0.30 -2.52
CA ALA A 28 12.67 -0.78 -3.87
C ALA A 28 14.18 -0.65 -4.18
N VAL A 29 14.81 0.46 -3.76
CA VAL A 29 16.26 0.65 -3.90
C VAL A 29 17.05 -0.36 -3.07
N GLY A 30 16.62 -0.63 -1.84
CA GLY A 30 17.24 -1.62 -0.96
C GLY A 30 17.16 -3.05 -1.51
N PHE A 31 16.11 -3.36 -2.26
CA PHE A 31 15.91 -4.68 -2.87
C PHE A 31 16.69 -4.88 -4.17
N TYR A 32 16.65 -3.90 -5.09
CA TYR A 32 17.24 -4.03 -6.44
C TYR A 32 18.60 -3.35 -6.61
N GLY A 33 18.96 -2.41 -5.75
CA GLY A 33 20.19 -1.62 -5.82
C GLY A 33 21.16 -2.00 -4.72
N TYR A 34 21.38 -1.07 -3.78
CA TYR A 34 22.29 -1.26 -2.66
C TYR A 34 21.50 -1.31 -1.33
N PRO A 35 21.95 -2.08 -0.33
CA PRO A 35 21.28 -2.17 0.96
C PRO A 35 21.09 -0.78 1.58
N ARG A 36 19.83 -0.41 1.81
CA ARG A 36 19.44 0.84 2.47
C ARG A 36 18.33 0.52 3.45
N TYR A 37 18.53 0.90 4.71
CA TYR A 37 17.49 0.78 5.72
C TYR A 37 16.41 1.86 5.51
N SER A 38 15.14 1.45 5.60
CA SER A 38 13.98 2.33 5.66
C SER A 38 13.08 1.88 6.79
N LYS A 39 12.49 2.83 7.52
CA LYS A 39 11.49 2.54 8.56
C LYS A 39 10.09 2.32 7.99
N ASP A 40 9.83 2.88 6.82
CA ASP A 40 8.53 2.89 6.16
C ASP A 40 8.61 2.24 4.77
N MET A 41 7.45 1.83 4.25
CA MET A 41 7.29 1.28 2.89
C MET A 41 6.40 2.21 2.07
N ASP A 42 6.97 2.77 1.01
CA ASP A 42 6.23 3.61 0.08
C ASP A 42 5.59 2.76 -1.03
N MET A 43 4.35 3.07 -1.38
CA MET A 43 3.59 2.33 -2.38
C MET A 43 2.87 3.30 -3.31
N LEU A 44 3.03 3.09 -4.61
CA LEU A 44 2.29 3.81 -5.65
C LEU A 44 1.10 2.97 -6.10
N ALA A 45 -0.12 3.48 -5.98
CA ALA A 45 -1.34 2.79 -6.38
C ALA A 45 -1.93 3.39 -7.67
N GLU A 46 -2.55 2.56 -8.51
CA GLU A 46 -3.30 3.05 -9.68
C GLU A 46 -4.53 3.87 -9.20
N PRO A 47 -4.69 5.14 -9.63
CA PRO A 47 -5.70 6.05 -9.09
C PRO A 47 -7.07 5.88 -9.76
N THR A 48 -7.60 4.65 -9.76
CA THR A 48 -8.93 4.34 -10.31
C THR A 48 -9.94 4.08 -9.18
N PRO A 49 -11.22 4.45 -9.35
CA PRO A 49 -12.26 4.17 -8.34
C PRO A 49 -12.36 2.68 -7.98
N GLU A 50 -12.19 1.80 -8.97
CA GLU A 50 -12.20 0.35 -8.76
C GLU A 50 -11.03 -0.09 -7.88
N ASN A 51 -9.84 0.48 -8.08
CA ASN A 51 -8.67 0.17 -7.28
C ASN A 51 -8.77 0.76 -5.87
N ALA A 52 -9.27 1.98 -5.73
CA ALA A 52 -9.55 2.62 -4.44
C ALA A 52 -10.46 1.76 -3.54
N LYS A 53 -11.54 1.21 -4.10
CA LYS A 53 -12.43 0.27 -3.41
C LYS A 53 -11.70 -0.97 -2.91
N LYS A 54 -10.77 -1.52 -3.71
CA LYS A 54 -9.98 -2.69 -3.31
C LYS A 54 -8.98 -2.35 -2.21
N ILE A 55 -8.35 -1.17 -2.26
CA ILE A 55 -7.45 -0.67 -1.21
C ILE A 55 -8.20 -0.57 0.12
N LEU A 56 -9.36 0.07 0.14
CA LEU A 56 -10.18 0.20 1.35
C LEU A 56 -10.59 -1.16 1.93
N LYS A 57 -10.91 -2.15 1.08
CA LYS A 57 -11.19 -3.53 1.52
C LYS A 57 -9.96 -4.22 2.12
N ALA A 58 -8.79 -4.02 1.51
CA ALA A 58 -7.54 -4.58 2.03
C ALA A 58 -7.18 -3.97 3.40
N LEU A 59 -7.26 -2.65 3.53
CA LEU A 59 -7.04 -1.93 4.80
C LEU A 59 -8.03 -2.37 5.88
N LYS A 60 -9.30 -2.62 5.52
CA LYS A 60 -10.30 -3.13 6.46
C LYS A 60 -9.94 -4.50 7.00
N ASN A 61 -9.50 -5.40 6.12
CA ASN A 61 -9.11 -6.75 6.51
C ASN A 61 -7.81 -6.78 7.31
N PHE A 62 -6.92 -5.81 7.11
CA PHE A 62 -5.67 -5.72 7.85
C PHE A 62 -5.88 -5.22 9.29
N GLY A 63 -6.99 -4.54 9.58
CA GLY A 63 -7.35 -4.13 10.94
C GLY A 63 -7.47 -2.61 11.15
N PHE A 64 -7.44 -1.79 10.09
CA PHE A 64 -7.58 -0.32 10.20
C PHE A 64 -9.02 0.16 10.49
N GLY A 65 -9.83 -0.62 11.22
CA GLY A 65 -11.28 -0.45 11.35
C GLY A 65 -11.76 0.96 11.73
N SER A 66 -11.23 1.56 12.79
CA SER A 66 -11.63 2.91 13.24
C SER A 66 -11.05 4.04 12.37
N PHE A 67 -9.84 3.85 11.84
CA PHE A 67 -9.16 4.82 10.97
C PHE A 67 -9.81 4.93 9.58
N LEU A 68 -10.42 3.84 9.09
CA LEU A 68 -11.14 3.83 7.83
C LEU A 68 -12.33 4.79 7.78
N LYS A 69 -12.89 5.19 8.93
CA LYS A 69 -13.99 6.18 8.97
C LYS A 69 -13.60 7.54 8.38
N LYS A 70 -12.30 7.83 8.30
CA LYS A 70 -11.76 9.07 7.73
C LYS A 70 -11.32 8.93 6.28
N LEU A 71 -11.14 7.70 5.79
CA LEU A 71 -10.68 7.44 4.43
C LEU A 71 -11.86 7.30 3.47
N LYS A 72 -11.73 7.93 2.30
CA LYS A 72 -12.69 7.90 1.21
C LYS A 72 -12.00 7.41 -0.06
N GLU A 73 -12.78 6.91 -1.00
CA GLU A 73 -12.26 6.52 -2.32
C GLU A 73 -11.53 7.69 -3.01
N SER A 74 -12.03 8.92 -2.82
CA SER A 74 -11.44 10.15 -3.36
C SER A 74 -9.98 10.37 -2.95
N ASP A 75 -9.58 9.87 -1.77
CA ASP A 75 -8.21 10.01 -1.28
C ASP A 75 -7.22 9.22 -2.14
N PHE A 76 -7.71 8.22 -2.88
CA PHE A 76 -6.92 7.36 -3.77
C PHE A 76 -7.15 7.65 -5.26
N THR A 77 -8.07 8.57 -5.62
CA THR A 77 -8.40 8.88 -7.02
C THR A 77 -8.14 10.34 -7.40
N ALA A 78 -7.74 11.19 -6.46
CA ALA A 78 -7.48 12.59 -6.76
C ALA A 78 -6.31 12.75 -7.74
N LYS A 79 -6.49 13.66 -8.70
CA LYS A 79 -5.46 13.99 -9.69
C LYS A 79 -4.33 14.76 -8.99
N ASN A 80 -3.08 14.55 -9.42
CA ASN A 80 -1.87 15.16 -8.87
C ASN A 80 -1.52 14.75 -7.41
N ASN A 81 -1.89 13.55 -6.99
CA ASN A 81 -1.44 12.96 -5.72
C ASN A 81 -0.03 12.33 -5.85
N ILE A 82 0.95 13.07 -6.37
CA ILE A 82 2.36 12.64 -6.46
C ILE A 82 3.20 13.55 -5.57
#